data_AF-A0A494X0C9-F1
#
_entry.id   AF-A0A494X0C9-F1
#
_cell.length_a   1.000
_cell.length_b   1.000
_cell.length_c   1.000
_cell.angle_alpha   90.00
_cell.angle_beta   90.00
_cell.angle_gamma   90.00
#
_symmetry.space_group_name_H-M   'P 1'
#
loop_
_entity.id
_entity.type
_entity.pdbx_description
1 polymer ?
#
loop_
_entity_poly.entity_id
_entity_poly.type
_entity_poly.pdbx_seq_one_letter_code
_entity_poly.pdbx_strand_id
1 'polypeptide(L)'
;MEMTSPLKAYLIDADGARIPLHAHAIRVEFDSGMSIEMSLDARCDDPLRNGVLIWGGAVPQPTWTDDACEALTLQLGVRPLGGNVINVYPYRFESDPATGEVRVETTSKPEDD
;
A
#
# COMPACT_ATOMS: atom_id res chain seq x y z
N MET A 1 -22.25 -8.44 -17.87
CA MET A 1 -21.06 -8.31 -18.75
C MET A 1 -19.86 -8.46 -17.82
N GLU A 2 -19.14 -9.58 -17.89
CA GLU A 2 -17.91 -9.76 -17.11
C GLU A 2 -16.93 -8.68 -17.54
N MET A 3 -16.63 -7.74 -16.65
CA MET A 3 -15.47 -6.89 -16.82
C MET A 3 -14.26 -7.75 -16.47
N THR A 4 -13.61 -8.32 -17.49
CA THR A 4 -12.31 -8.95 -17.29
C THR A 4 -11.35 -7.87 -16.80
N SER A 5 -10.87 -7.98 -15.56
CA SER A 5 -9.79 -7.11 -15.09
C SER A 5 -8.62 -7.21 -16.07
N PRO A 6 -8.06 -6.09 -16.56
CA PRO A 6 -6.92 -6.11 -17.49
C PRO A 6 -5.65 -6.70 -16.83
N LEU A 7 -5.66 -6.88 -15.51
CA LEU A 7 -4.53 -7.32 -14.72
C LEU A 7 -4.68 -8.79 -14.34
N LYS A 8 -3.61 -9.57 -14.56
CA LYS A 8 -3.46 -10.92 -14.04
C LYS A 8 -2.37 -10.90 -12.97
N ALA A 9 -2.74 -11.15 -11.72
CA ALA A 9 -1.80 -11.24 -10.62
C ALA A 9 -1.47 -12.69 -10.30
N TYR A 10 -0.22 -12.92 -9.90
CA TYR A 10 0.29 -14.23 -9.50
C TYR A 10 1.16 -14.06 -8.26
N LEU A 11 1.12 -15.04 -7.36
CA LEU A 11 2.22 -15.27 -6.42
C LEU A 11 3.30 -16.07 -7.15
N ILE A 12 4.56 -15.72 -6.91
CA ILE A 12 5.71 -16.45 -7.43
C ILE A 12 6.27 -17.26 -6.27
N ASP A 13 6.29 -18.59 -6.40
CA ASP A 13 6.86 -19.46 -5.37
C ASP A 13 8.39 -19.56 -5.47
N ALA A 14 8.99 -20.35 -4.58
CA ALA A 14 10.44 -20.53 -4.49
C ALA A 14 11.06 -21.15 -5.76
N ASP A 15 10.27 -21.90 -6.53
CA ASP A 15 10.70 -22.52 -7.80
C ASP A 15 10.43 -21.63 -9.01
N GLY A 16 9.85 -20.44 -8.78
CA GLY A 16 9.46 -19.49 -9.82
C GLY A 16 8.13 -19.83 -10.50
N ALA A 17 7.38 -20.81 -10.00
CA ALA A 17 6.06 -21.14 -10.53
C ALA A 17 5.06 -20.03 -10.20
N ARG A 18 4.10 -19.84 -11.10
CA ARG A 18 3.08 -18.79 -11.01
C ARG A 18 1.79 -19.38 -10.43
N ILE A 19 1.43 -18.94 -9.23
CA ILE A 19 0.18 -19.31 -8.58
C ILE A 19 -0.85 -18.20 -8.85
N PRO A 20 -1.92 -18.44 -9.64
CA PRO A 20 -2.90 -17.41 -9.97
C PRO A 20 -3.59 -16.87 -8.72
N LEU A 21 -3.73 -15.55 -8.65
CA LEU A 21 -4.44 -14.89 -7.56
C LEU A 21 -5.88 -14.58 -7.97
N HIS A 22 -6.84 -15.19 -7.26
CA HIS A 22 -8.27 -14.90 -7.38
C HIS A 22 -8.72 -14.01 -6.22
N ALA A 23 -8.25 -12.77 -6.21
CA ALA A 23 -8.56 -11.77 -5.18
C ALA A 23 -8.64 -10.37 -5.80
N HIS A 24 -9.23 -9.43 -5.06
CA HIS A 24 -9.35 -8.02 -5.45
C HIS A 24 -8.17 -7.15 -4.99
N ALA A 25 -7.36 -7.63 -4.04
CA ALA A 25 -6.22 -6.92 -3.50
C ALA A 25 -5.16 -7.87 -2.93
N ILE A 26 -3.93 -7.37 -2.79
CA ILE A 26 -2.86 -7.97 -2.00
C ILE A 26 -2.56 -7.02 -0.84
N ARG A 27 -2.60 -7.52 0.40
CA ARG A 27 -2.25 -6.76 1.59
C ARG A 27 -0.94 -7.29 2.18
N VAL A 28 -0.03 -6.38 2.49
CA VAL A 28 1.24 -6.67 3.17
C VAL A 28 1.21 -5.99 4.52
N GLU A 29 1.38 -6.77 5.58
CA GLU A 29 1.41 -6.30 6.97
C GLU A 29 2.85 -6.36 7.49
N PHE A 30 3.29 -5.30 8.13
CA PHE A 30 4.61 -5.18 8.72
C PHE A 30 4.53 -5.43 10.22
N ASP A 31 5.64 -5.87 10.84
CA ASP A 31 5.71 -6.12 12.29
C ASP A 31 5.40 -4.87 13.13
N SER A 32 5.50 -3.67 12.54
CA SER A 32 5.08 -2.40 13.17
C SER A 32 3.56 -2.24 13.30
N GLY A 33 2.76 -3.17 12.76
CA GLY A 33 1.30 -3.06 12.67
C GLY A 33 0.81 -2.19 11.50
N MET A 34 1.72 -1.56 10.76
CA MET A 34 1.38 -0.84 9.53
C MET A 34 1.18 -1.81 8.37
N SER A 35 0.52 -1.33 7.31
CA SER A 35 0.31 -2.14 6.10
C SER A 35 0.43 -1.31 4.82
N ILE A 36 0.60 -2.01 3.71
CA ILE A 36 0.29 -1.50 2.38
C ILE A 36 -0.67 -2.43 1.68
N GLU A 37 -1.48 -1.88 0.79
CA GLU A 37 -2.47 -2.64 0.03
C GLU A 37 -2.35 -2.31 -1.46
N MET A 38 -2.21 -3.34 -2.28
CA MET A 38 -2.21 -3.24 -3.74
C MET A 38 -3.58 -3.67 -4.26
N SER A 39 -4.30 -2.76 -4.91
CA SER A 39 -5.58 -3.10 -5.55
C SER A 39 -5.34 -3.73 -6.92
N LEU A 40 -6.06 -4.81 -7.20
CA LEU A 40 -6.02 -5.57 -8.45
C LEU A 40 -7.21 -5.26 -9.36
N ASP A 41 -8.16 -4.47 -8.86
CA ASP A 41 -9.23 -3.93 -9.67
C ASP A 41 -8.69 -2.74 -10.47
N ALA A 42 -8.87 -2.77 -11.79
CA ALA A 42 -8.49 -1.64 -12.62
C ALA A 42 -9.39 -0.45 -12.32
N ARG A 43 -8.82 0.65 -11.86
CA ARG A 43 -9.51 1.94 -11.88
C ARG A 43 -9.56 2.44 -13.33
N CYS A 44 -10.79 2.56 -13.84
CA CYS A 44 -11.07 2.82 -15.26
C CYS A 44 -10.74 4.27 -15.70
N ASP A 45 -10.45 5.14 -14.74
CA ASP A 45 -10.20 6.58 -14.90
C ASP A 45 -8.72 6.97 -14.96
N ASP A 46 -7.79 6.05 -14.69
CA ASP A 46 -6.35 6.32 -14.86
C ASP A 46 -5.96 6.22 -16.36
N PRO A 47 -5.41 7.29 -16.97
CA PRO A 47 -4.92 7.25 -18.35
C PRO A 47 -3.79 6.22 -18.56
N LEU A 48 -3.07 5.83 -17.50
CA LEU A 48 -2.05 4.80 -17.50
C LEU A 48 -2.68 3.44 -17.13
N ARG A 49 -3.47 2.88 -18.05
CA ARG A 49 -4.21 1.62 -17.91
C ARG A 49 -3.37 0.37 -17.59
N ASN A 50 -2.04 0.49 -17.48
CA ASN A 50 -1.09 -0.60 -17.26
C ASN A 50 -0.35 -0.51 -15.89
N GLY A 51 -0.80 0.35 -14.98
CA GLY A 51 -0.24 0.50 -13.63
C GLY A 51 -0.95 -0.33 -12.55
N VAL A 52 -0.34 -0.42 -11.37
CA VAL A 52 -0.96 -0.90 -10.14
C VAL A 52 -1.08 0.24 -9.13
N LEU A 53 -2.17 0.28 -8.37
CA LEU A 53 -2.35 1.25 -7.30
C LEU A 53 -1.94 0.63 -5.97
N ILE A 54 -1.08 1.34 -5.24
CA ILE A 54 -0.64 0.96 -3.89
C ILE A 54 -1.17 2.02 -2.92
N TRP A 55 -1.71 1.55 -1.80
CA TRP A 55 -2.28 2.36 -0.73
C TRP A 55 -1.49 2.12 0.55
N GLY A 56 -1.25 3.18 1.32
CA GLY A 56 -0.78 3.05 2.70
C GLY A 56 -1.97 2.68 3.57
N GLY A 57 -1.85 1.65 4.39
CA GLY A 57 -2.98 1.11 5.14
C GLY A 57 -3.87 0.24 4.24
N ALA A 58 -5.17 0.49 4.25
CA ALA A 58 -6.19 -0.20 3.46
C ALA A 58 -6.77 0.70 2.35
N VAL A 59 -7.33 0.11 1.28
CA VAL A 59 -8.05 0.87 0.25
C VAL A 59 -9.30 1.51 0.87
N PRO A 60 -9.49 2.84 0.77
CA PRO A 60 -10.68 3.52 1.30
C PRO A 60 -11.97 2.96 0.70
N GLN A 61 -12.94 2.67 1.56
CA GLN A 61 -14.26 2.20 1.13
C GLN A 61 -15.29 3.33 1.18
N PRO A 62 -16.25 3.41 0.23
CA PRO A 62 -17.28 4.45 0.21
C PRO A 62 -18.16 4.50 1.47
N THR A 63 -18.21 3.41 2.23
CA THR A 63 -19.00 3.27 3.45
C THR A 63 -18.26 3.68 4.72
N TRP A 64 -16.98 4.06 4.63
CA TRP A 64 -16.20 4.48 5.79
C TRP A 64 -16.55 5.90 6.23
N THR A 65 -16.46 6.14 7.54
CA THR A 65 -16.48 7.49 8.11
C THR A 65 -15.12 8.16 7.93
N ASP A 66 -15.05 9.48 8.13
CA ASP A 66 -13.78 10.21 8.10
C ASP A 66 -12.79 9.66 9.14
N ASP A 67 -13.25 9.40 10.37
CA ASP A 67 -12.44 8.78 11.43
C ASP A 67 -11.90 7.40 11.01
N ALA A 68 -12.70 6.59 10.33
CA ALA A 68 -12.28 5.28 9.84
C ALA A 68 -11.25 5.41 8.71
N CYS A 69 -11.42 6.39 7.82
CA CYS A 69 -10.43 6.72 6.81
C CYS A 69 -9.10 7.14 7.45
N GLU A 70 -9.12 8.02 8.45
CA GLU A 70 -7.91 8.49 9.15
C GLU A 70 -7.20 7.38 9.92
N ALA A 71 -7.95 6.48 10.54
CA ALA A 71 -7.40 5.37 11.31
C ALA A 71 -6.81 4.26 10.41
N LEU A 72 -7.46 3.94 9.29
CA LEU A 72 -7.14 2.77 8.47
C LEU A 72 -6.25 3.08 7.26
N THR A 73 -6.08 4.35 6.92
CA THR A 73 -5.16 4.77 5.85
C THR A 73 -3.85 5.29 6.44
N LEU A 74 -2.78 5.16 5.65
CA LEU A 74 -1.45 5.63 5.98
C LEU A 74 -0.89 6.40 4.78
N GLN A 75 0.12 7.24 5.05
CA GLN A 75 0.86 7.89 3.99
C GLN A 75 1.86 6.90 3.37
N LEU A 76 2.27 7.16 2.13
CA LEU A 76 3.22 6.33 1.40
C LEU A 76 4.50 7.09 1.12
N GLY A 77 5.62 6.52 1.56
CA GLY A 77 6.95 6.93 1.15
C GLY A 77 7.33 6.13 -0.09
N VAL A 78 7.87 6.81 -1.11
CA VAL A 78 8.36 6.18 -2.33
C VAL A 78 9.81 6.56 -2.52
N ARG A 79 10.70 5.55 -2.50
CA ARG A 79 12.13 5.73 -2.69
C ARG A 79 12.62 4.90 -3.88
N PRO A 80 12.99 5.52 -5.01
CA PRO A 80 13.67 4.82 -6.09
C PRO A 80 15.00 4.25 -5.57
N LEU A 81 15.25 2.97 -5.81
CA LEU A 81 16.53 2.31 -5.48
C LEU A 81 17.38 2.03 -6.71
N GLY A 82 16.78 2.10 -7.90
CA GLY A 82 17.44 1.94 -9.20
C GLY A 82 16.46 2.21 -10.33
N GLY A 83 16.91 2.14 -11.58
CA GLY A 83 16.06 2.38 -12.76
C GLY A 83 14.91 1.38 -12.94
N ASN A 84 14.94 0.27 -12.22
CA ASN A 84 13.96 -0.81 -12.25
C ASN A 84 13.43 -1.21 -10.86
N VAL A 85 13.71 -0.42 -9.80
CA VAL A 85 13.32 -0.76 -8.43
C VAL A 85 12.83 0.47 -7.69
N ILE A 86 11.65 0.35 -7.09
CA ILE A 86 11.10 1.30 -6.12
C ILE A 86 10.86 0.59 -4.79
N ASN A 87 11.22 1.25 -3.69
CA ASN A 87 10.79 0.87 -2.35
C ASN A 87 9.56 1.70 -1.98
N VAL A 88 8.48 1.03 -1.59
CA VAL A 88 7.24 1.67 -1.12
C VAL A 88 7.03 1.24 0.32
N TYR A 89 6.87 2.21 1.21
CA TYR A 89 6.72 1.95 2.65
C TYR A 89 5.63 2.84 3.26
N PRO A 90 4.84 2.31 4.19
CA PRO A 90 3.87 3.12 4.91
C PRO A 90 4.56 3.95 6.00
N TYR A 91 3.99 5.12 6.28
CA TYR A 91 4.38 5.94 7.42
C TYR A 91 3.21 6.80 7.90
N ARG A 92 3.34 7.34 9.12
CA ARG A 92 2.42 8.32 9.70
C ARG A 92 3.21 9.50 10.24
N PHE A 93 2.68 10.71 10.06
CA PHE A 93 3.14 11.86 10.83
C PHE A 93 2.36 11.89 12.15
N GLU A 94 3.09 11.84 13.25
CA GLU A 94 2.55 12.17 14.55
C GLU A 94 2.91 13.62 14.85
N SER A 95 1.92 14.51 14.86
CA SER A 95 2.12 15.87 15.35
C SER A 95 1.74 15.91 16.82
N ASP A 96 2.64 16.37 17.68
CA ASP A 96 2.29 16.75 19.04
C ASP A 96 1.50 18.08 18.99
N PRO A 97 0.20 18.08 19.33
CA PRO A 97 -0.62 19.29 19.25
C PRO A 97 -0.21 20.37 20.27
N ALA A 98 0.54 20.02 21.32
CA ALA A 98 1.00 20.97 22.33
C ALA A 98 2.29 21.70 21.93
N THR A 99 3.18 21.04 21.18
CA THR A 99 4.49 21.58 20.81
C THR A 99 4.60 21.92 19.32
N GLY A 100 3.72 21.37 18.48
CA GLY A 100 3.81 21.42 17.03
C GLY A 100 4.94 20.55 16.45
N GLU A 101 5.60 19.74 17.29
CA GLU A 101 6.65 18.83 16.85
C GLU A 101 6.04 17.71 15.98
N VAL A 102 6.64 17.43 14.83
CA VAL A 102 6.20 16.37 13.92
C VAL A 102 7.22 15.24 13.95
N ARG A 103 6.77 14.04 14.33
CA ARG A 103 7.53 12.79 14.27
C ARG A 103 7.05 11.93 13.13
N VAL A 104 7.96 11.17 12.54
CA VAL A 104 7.63 10.23 11.47
C VAL A 104 7.72 8.84 12.05
N GLU A 105 6.58 8.17 12.17
CA GLU A 105 6.55 6.75 12.45
C GLU A 105 6.71 5.99 11.13
N THR A 106 7.75 5.17 11.01
CA THR A 106 8.00 4.34 9.83
C THR A 106 8.17 2.88 10.26
N THR A 107 8.18 1.96 9.29
CA THR A 107 8.39 0.52 9.54
C THR A 107 9.80 0.16 10.01
N SER A 108 10.72 1.12 10.13
CA SER A 108 12.07 0.86 10.62
C SER A 108 12.09 0.73 12.14
N LYS A 109 12.74 -0.33 12.64
CA LYS A 109 13.18 -0.37 14.04
C LYS A 109 14.09 0.83 14.31
N PRO A 110 14.10 1.38 15.53
CA PRO A 110 15.18 2.28 15.92
C PRO A 110 16.50 1.55 15.66
N GLU A 111 17.42 2.19 14.95
CA GLU A 111 18.80 1.70 14.88
C GLU A 111 19.31 1.67 16.34
N ASP A 112 19.68 0.49 16.83
CA ASP A 112 20.37 0.37 18.12
C ASP A 112 21.71 1.11 17.98
N ASP A 113 21.89 2.18 18.77
CA ASP A 113 23.14 2.94 18.98
C ASP A 113 24.28 2.06 19.52
#